data_AF-A0A2K5CKS4-F1
#
_entry.id   AF-A0A2K5CKS4-F1
#
_cell.length_a   1.000
_cell.length_b   1.000
_cell.length_c   1.000
_cell.angle_alpha   90.00
_cell.angle_beta   90.00
_cell.angle_gamma   90.00
#
_symmetry.space_group_name_H-M   'P 1'
#
loop_
_entity.id
_entity.type
_entity.pdbx_description
1 polymer ?
#
loop_
_entity_poly.entity_id
_entity_poly.type
_entity_poly.pdbx_seq_one_letter_code
_entity_poly.pdbx_strand_id
1 'polypeptide(L)'
;GIVQSVGEEIVTKVITLFLQSKTQLMSDSTIKLTYRFGNTSTFSEYTVIKEISVAKIDAVAPMEKVCLISCGFSTGFGATINTAKVTPGSTCVMFGLGGVCLFAVMDWKAAEAARIIGVDVNKDKFKEAKELGATECINPQDFKKPIQEVSFDTTDAGRDLCFEATGNLDTVAGRAESTSLNWLLIIWQRS
;
A
#
# COMPACT_ATOMS: atom_id res chain seq x y z
N GLY A 1 31.71 -3.17 -7.23
CA GLY A 1 32.65 -4.12 -7.85
C GLY A 1 32.12 -4.51 -9.21
N ILE A 2 32.84 -4.09 -10.24
CA ILE A 2 32.80 -4.49 -11.66
C ILE A 2 31.48 -4.24 -12.42
N VAL A 3 31.40 -3.03 -13.00
CA VAL A 3 30.57 -2.73 -14.18
C VAL A 3 31.24 -3.43 -15.37
N GLN A 4 30.61 -4.47 -15.91
CA GLN A 4 31.01 -5.04 -17.20
C GLN A 4 30.71 -4.04 -18.33
N SER A 5 31.57 -4.06 -19.34
CA SER A 5 31.60 -3.13 -20.47
C SER A 5 30.22 -2.81 -21.03
N VAL A 6 29.78 -1.57 -20.82
CA VAL A 6 28.59 -1.01 -21.46
C VAL A 6 28.99 -0.52 -22.85
N GLY A 7 28.38 -1.09 -23.89
CA GLY A 7 28.62 -0.68 -25.29
C GLY A 7 28.34 0.81 -25.50
N GLU A 8 28.96 1.43 -26.51
CA GLU A 8 28.85 2.87 -26.82
C GLU A 8 27.39 3.37 -26.88
N GLU A 9 26.45 2.52 -27.31
CA GLU A 9 25.02 2.85 -27.35
C GLU A 9 24.40 3.06 -25.96
N ILE A 10 24.81 2.26 -24.98
CA ILE A 10 24.32 2.37 -23.59
C ILE A 10 24.97 3.58 -22.92
N VAL A 11 26.25 3.85 -23.19
CA VAL A 11 26.93 5.05 -22.69
C VAL A 11 26.24 6.31 -23.22
N THR A 12 25.88 6.33 -24.50
CA THR A 12 25.16 7.45 -25.12
C THR A 12 23.76 7.63 -24.53
N LYS A 13 23.02 6.54 -24.30
CA LYS A 13 21.71 6.56 -23.62
C LYS A 13 21.81 7.03 -22.17
N VAL A 14 22.81 6.57 -21.42
CA VAL A 14 23.06 6.99 -20.03
C VAL A 14 23.46 8.47 -19.95
N ILE A 15 24.29 8.98 -20.86
CA ILE A 15 24.62 10.41 -20.94
C ILE A 15 23.38 11.23 -21.28
N THR A 16 22.57 10.78 -22.24
CA THR A 16 21.30 11.43 -22.60
C THR A 16 20.39 11.49 -21.39
N LEU A 17 20.13 10.37 -20.74
CA LEU A 17 19.34 10.25 -19.51
C LEU A 17 19.89 11.15 -18.38
N PHE A 18 21.21 11.21 -18.19
CA PHE A 18 21.83 12.08 -17.19
C PHE A 18 21.58 13.56 -17.48
N LEU A 19 21.68 13.98 -18.74
CA LEU A 19 21.33 15.34 -19.17
C LEU A 19 19.83 15.60 -18.93
N GLN A 20 18.95 14.67 -19.30
CA GLN A 20 17.50 14.75 -19.06
C GLN A 20 17.15 14.90 -17.57
N SER A 21 17.90 14.26 -16.68
CA SER A 21 17.69 14.36 -15.22
C SER A 21 17.90 15.77 -14.65
N LYS A 22 18.70 16.59 -15.35
CA LYS A 22 18.99 17.99 -15.02
C LYS A 22 18.07 18.97 -15.76
N THR A 23 17.56 18.62 -16.94
CA THR A 23 16.89 19.57 -17.86
C THR A 23 15.43 19.27 -18.19
N GLN A 24 14.85 18.14 -17.75
CA GLN A 24 13.50 17.69 -18.12
C GLN A 24 13.27 17.56 -19.65
N LEU A 25 14.30 17.17 -20.40
CA LEU A 25 14.22 17.01 -21.86
C LEU A 25 13.82 15.58 -22.26
N MET A 26 13.11 15.44 -23.38
CA MET A 26 12.86 14.15 -24.05
C MET A 26 13.95 13.86 -25.10
N SER A 27 14.06 12.61 -25.56
CA SER A 27 15.08 12.17 -26.54
C SER A 27 14.84 12.71 -27.96
N ASP A 28 13.68 13.33 -28.21
CA ASP A 28 13.24 13.82 -29.51
C ASP A 28 13.56 15.32 -29.75
N SER A 29 14.40 15.93 -28.91
CA SER A 29 14.76 17.36 -28.97
C SER A 29 13.57 18.32 -28.81
N THR A 30 12.38 17.83 -28.40
CA THR A 30 11.27 18.70 -28.03
C THR A 30 11.38 19.09 -26.56
N ILE A 31 11.34 20.39 -26.28
CA ILE A 31 11.33 20.90 -24.90
C ILE A 31 9.90 20.77 -24.38
N LYS A 32 9.55 19.58 -23.90
CA LYS A 32 8.29 19.35 -23.18
C LYS A 32 8.60 19.09 -21.72
N LEU A 33 8.30 20.07 -20.88
CA LEU A 33 8.51 20.01 -19.43
C LEU A 33 7.77 18.78 -18.87
N THR A 34 8.53 17.74 -18.52
CA THR A 34 7.99 16.50 -17.95
C THR A 34 8.26 16.52 -16.45
N TYR A 35 7.18 16.68 -15.69
CA TYR A 35 7.23 16.63 -14.23
C TYR A 35 7.54 15.21 -13.77
N ARG A 36 8.46 15.07 -12.81
CA ARG A 36 8.72 13.78 -12.15
C ARG A 36 7.60 13.45 -11.18
N PHE A 37 7.18 12.19 -11.16
CA PHE A 37 6.18 11.70 -10.22
C PHE A 37 6.80 10.69 -9.27
N GLY A 38 6.55 10.85 -7.96
CA GLY A 38 7.01 9.92 -6.93
C GLY A 38 8.54 9.71 -6.87
N ASN A 39 9.34 10.63 -7.43
CA ASN A 39 10.80 10.50 -7.61
C ASN A 39 11.27 9.27 -8.42
N THR A 40 10.37 8.56 -9.09
CA THR A 40 10.66 7.32 -9.83
C THR A 40 10.19 7.35 -11.28
N SER A 41 9.05 8.00 -11.58
CA SER A 41 8.49 8.13 -12.93
C SER A 41 8.50 6.82 -13.75
N THR A 42 7.92 5.76 -13.18
CA THR A 42 8.01 4.39 -13.73
C THR A 42 7.14 4.11 -14.95
N PHE A 43 6.32 5.08 -15.40
CA PHE A 43 5.51 4.95 -16.63
C PHE A 43 6.28 5.40 -17.88
N SER A 44 7.51 4.89 -18.01
CA SER A 44 8.42 5.12 -19.12
C SER A 44 9.32 3.89 -19.28
N GLU A 45 9.72 3.58 -20.52
CA GLU A 45 10.66 2.48 -20.78
C GLU A 45 12.03 2.71 -20.13
N TYR A 46 12.40 3.98 -19.94
CA TYR A 46 13.62 4.39 -19.25
C TYR A 46 13.32 5.53 -18.27
N THR A 47 13.95 5.50 -17.08
CA THR A 47 13.84 6.55 -16.08
C THR A 47 15.19 6.78 -15.39
N VAL A 48 15.39 7.97 -14.85
CA VAL A 48 16.58 8.32 -14.06
C VAL A 48 16.17 8.55 -12.62
N ILE A 49 16.74 7.74 -11.74
CA ILE A 49 16.44 7.72 -10.31
C ILE A 49 17.71 8.05 -9.54
N LYS A 50 17.57 8.72 -8.39
CA LYS A 50 18.70 8.93 -7.47
C LYS A 50 19.13 7.60 -6.86
N GLU A 51 20.43 7.42 -6.65
CA GLU A 51 20.98 6.20 -6.02
C GLU A 51 20.33 5.88 -4.67
N ILE A 52 19.99 6.90 -3.86
CA ILE A 52 19.30 6.72 -2.58
C ILE A 52 17.86 6.20 -2.70
N SER A 53 17.31 6.15 -3.91
CA SER A 53 15.93 5.73 -4.21
C SER A 53 15.89 4.43 -5.03
N VAL A 54 17.02 3.71 -5.13
CA VAL A 54 17.08 2.38 -5.75
C VAL A 54 17.53 1.33 -4.72
N ALA A 55 16.83 0.20 -4.68
CA ALA A 55 17.22 -0.96 -3.91
C ALA A 55 17.57 -2.10 -4.87
N LYS A 56 18.77 -2.66 -4.73
CA LYS A 56 19.17 -3.84 -5.49
C LYS A 56 18.43 -5.07 -4.93
N ILE A 57 17.73 -5.79 -5.78
CA ILE A 57 17.04 -7.04 -5.44
C ILE A 57 17.74 -8.24 -6.09
N ASP A 58 17.28 -9.44 -5.76
CA ASP A 58 17.77 -10.69 -6.36
C ASP A 58 17.53 -10.68 -7.88
N ALA A 59 18.54 -11.09 -8.64
CA ALA A 59 18.49 -11.18 -10.10
C ALA A 59 17.52 -12.26 -10.60
N VAL A 60 17.22 -13.28 -9.79
CA VAL A 60 16.25 -14.34 -10.17
C VAL A 60 14.81 -13.99 -9.82
N ALA A 61 14.57 -12.85 -9.16
CA ALA A 61 13.24 -12.48 -8.73
C ALA A 61 12.32 -12.12 -9.92
N PRO A 62 11.08 -12.64 -9.97
CA PRO A 62 10.13 -12.32 -11.03
C PRO A 62 9.66 -10.86 -10.93
N MET A 63 10.10 -10.03 -11.88
CA MET A 63 9.90 -8.57 -11.89
C MET A 63 8.42 -8.17 -11.88
N GLU A 64 7.57 -8.97 -12.53
CA GLU A 64 6.13 -8.78 -12.62
C GLU A 64 5.39 -8.96 -11.27
N LYS A 65 6.04 -9.60 -10.28
CA LYS A 65 5.47 -9.78 -8.93
C LYS A 65 6.13 -8.83 -7.92
N VAL A 66 7.45 -8.72 -7.96
CA VAL A 66 8.21 -7.93 -6.98
C VAL A 66 8.03 -6.42 -7.15
N CYS A 67 7.51 -5.96 -8.29
CA CYS A 67 7.15 -4.55 -8.48
C CYS A 67 6.17 -4.05 -7.41
N LEU A 68 5.30 -4.91 -6.88
CA LEU A 68 4.34 -4.58 -5.82
C LEU A 68 5.00 -4.24 -4.48
N ILE A 69 6.19 -4.79 -4.22
CA ILE A 69 6.98 -4.56 -2.99
C ILE A 69 7.40 -3.09 -2.89
N SER A 70 7.58 -2.40 -4.01
CA SER A 70 8.02 -1.00 -4.02
C SER A 70 7.00 0.00 -3.45
N CYS A 71 5.73 -0.40 -3.31
CA CYS A 71 4.67 0.49 -2.83
C CYS A 71 3.64 -0.28 -1.98
N GLY A 72 2.57 -0.79 -2.61
CA GLY A 72 1.39 -1.25 -1.89
C GLY A 72 1.64 -2.45 -0.96
N PHE A 73 2.48 -3.40 -1.37
CA PHE A 73 2.79 -4.57 -0.55
C PHE A 73 3.57 -4.17 0.70
N SER A 74 4.69 -3.44 0.55
CA SER A 74 5.51 -3.03 1.70
C SER A 74 4.75 -2.08 2.63
N THR A 75 3.86 -1.26 2.08
CA THR A 75 3.01 -0.38 2.89
C THR A 75 2.02 -1.18 3.73
N GLY A 76 1.23 -2.06 3.12
CA GLY A 76 0.22 -2.85 3.82
C GLY A 76 0.83 -3.85 4.80
N PHE A 77 1.85 -4.59 4.36
CA PHE A 77 2.53 -5.61 5.15
C PHE A 77 3.49 -5.02 6.20
N GLY A 78 4.19 -3.93 5.86
CA GLY A 78 5.07 -3.25 6.80
C GLY A 78 4.30 -2.52 7.90
N ALA A 79 3.12 -2.02 7.59
CA ALA A 79 2.21 -1.41 8.55
C ALA A 79 1.81 -2.36 9.69
N THR A 80 1.56 -3.63 9.36
CA THR A 80 1.14 -4.63 10.34
C THR A 80 2.30 -5.12 11.19
N ILE A 81 3.45 -5.42 10.57
CA ILE A 81 4.64 -5.91 11.27
C ILE A 81 5.30 -4.82 12.13
N ASN A 82 5.49 -3.62 11.59
CA ASN A 82 6.27 -2.59 12.26
C ASN A 82 5.44 -1.75 13.23
N THR A 83 4.17 -1.50 12.90
CA THR A 83 3.34 -0.57 13.67
C THR A 83 2.31 -1.28 14.54
N ALA A 84 1.57 -2.23 13.98
CA ALA A 84 0.44 -2.83 14.67
C ALA A 84 0.80 -3.92 15.67
N LYS A 85 1.89 -4.69 15.41
CA LYS A 85 2.34 -5.80 16.25
C LYS A 85 1.20 -6.74 16.67
N VAL A 86 0.48 -7.25 15.68
CA VAL A 86 -0.66 -8.15 15.89
C VAL A 86 -0.22 -9.37 16.68
N THR A 87 -1.02 -9.72 17.69
CA THR A 87 -0.76 -10.91 18.52
C THR A 87 -1.77 -12.01 18.21
N PRO A 88 -1.41 -13.28 18.35
CA PRO A 88 -2.35 -14.38 18.18
C PRO A 88 -3.61 -14.17 19.03
N GLY A 89 -4.78 -14.37 18.44
CA GLY A 89 -6.07 -14.14 19.11
C GLY A 89 -6.60 -12.71 19.03
N SER A 90 -5.87 -11.77 18.41
CA SER A 90 -6.35 -10.39 18.24
C SER A 90 -7.56 -10.29 17.32
N THR A 91 -8.38 -9.26 17.54
CA THR A 91 -9.42 -8.83 16.59
C THR A 91 -8.92 -7.61 15.82
N CYS A 92 -9.06 -7.65 14.50
CA CYS A 92 -8.59 -6.59 13.61
C CYS A 92 -9.71 -6.14 12.67
N VAL A 93 -9.80 -4.84 12.45
CA VAL A 93 -10.80 -4.22 11.56
C VAL A 93 -10.09 -3.44 10.46
N MET A 94 -10.41 -3.72 9.21
CA MET A 94 -9.85 -3.04 8.04
C MET A 94 -10.92 -2.24 7.32
N PHE A 95 -10.76 -0.91 7.27
CA PHE A 95 -11.59 -0.02 6.47
C PHE A 95 -10.95 0.17 5.08
N GLY A 96 -11.66 -0.30 4.07
CA GLY A 96 -11.23 -0.39 2.68
C GLY A 96 -10.59 -1.74 2.36
N LEU A 97 -11.04 -2.38 1.28
CA LEU A 97 -10.52 -3.65 0.79
C LEU A 97 -9.79 -3.49 -0.55
N GLY A 98 -8.93 -2.47 -0.65
CA GLY A 98 -8.04 -2.26 -1.79
C GLY A 98 -6.75 -3.08 -1.69
N GLY A 99 -5.93 -3.07 -2.75
CA GLY A 99 -4.71 -3.91 -2.81
C GLY A 99 -3.76 -3.74 -1.61
N VAL A 100 -3.55 -2.50 -1.14
CA VAL A 100 -2.71 -2.23 0.05
C VAL A 100 -3.28 -2.89 1.30
N CYS A 101 -4.59 -2.76 1.52
CA CYS A 101 -5.28 -3.33 2.68
C CYS A 101 -5.28 -4.86 2.67
N LEU A 102 -5.42 -5.46 1.49
CA LEU A 102 -5.41 -6.92 1.37
C LEU A 102 -4.06 -7.52 1.80
N PHE A 103 -2.94 -6.82 1.60
CA PHE A 103 -1.65 -7.26 2.13
C PHE A 103 -1.58 -7.21 3.66
N ALA A 104 -2.22 -6.23 4.30
CA ALA A 104 -2.34 -6.20 5.75
C ALA A 104 -3.24 -7.33 6.27
N VAL A 105 -4.35 -7.63 5.60
CA VAL A 105 -5.23 -8.76 5.93
C VAL A 105 -4.49 -10.10 5.86
N MET A 106 -3.67 -10.30 4.82
CA MET A 106 -2.83 -11.49 4.71
C MET A 106 -1.86 -11.63 5.88
N ASP A 107 -1.23 -10.53 6.31
CA ASP A 107 -0.30 -10.54 7.44
C ASP A 107 -1.02 -10.83 8.76
N TRP A 108 -2.20 -10.24 9.00
CA TRP A 108 -2.97 -10.54 10.21
C TRP A 108 -3.37 -12.00 10.32
N LYS A 109 -3.70 -12.62 9.18
CA LYS A 109 -3.93 -14.07 9.13
C LYS A 109 -2.66 -14.83 9.48
N ALA A 110 -1.51 -14.43 8.93
CA ALA A 110 -0.22 -15.05 9.24
C ALA A 110 0.20 -14.85 10.71
N ALA A 111 -0.22 -13.75 11.34
CA ALA A 111 -0.03 -13.43 12.76
C ALA A 111 -1.08 -14.09 13.68
N GLU A 112 -1.94 -14.97 13.14
CA GLU A 112 -2.96 -15.72 13.88
C GLU A 112 -4.00 -14.83 14.59
N ALA A 113 -4.38 -13.70 13.99
CA ALA A 113 -5.53 -12.93 14.44
C ALA A 113 -6.79 -13.83 14.44
N ALA A 114 -7.55 -13.83 15.53
CA ALA A 114 -8.74 -14.68 15.66
C ALA A 114 -9.90 -14.17 14.79
N ARG A 115 -10.01 -12.85 14.65
CA ARG A 115 -11.08 -12.21 13.88
C ARG A 115 -10.52 -11.09 13.03
N ILE A 116 -10.83 -11.11 11.74
CA ILE A 116 -10.45 -10.08 10.77
C ILE A 116 -11.71 -9.61 10.05
N ILE A 117 -12.11 -8.38 10.34
CA ILE A 117 -13.34 -7.77 9.83
C ILE A 117 -12.98 -6.79 8.72
N GLY A 118 -13.37 -7.11 7.49
CA GLY A 118 -13.21 -6.23 6.33
C GLY A 118 -14.43 -5.33 6.13
N VAL A 119 -14.22 -4.03 5.99
CA VAL A 119 -15.28 -3.04 5.77
C VAL A 119 -15.08 -2.37 4.42
N ASP A 120 -16.01 -2.53 3.49
CA ASP A 120 -16.00 -1.82 2.20
C ASP A 120 -17.43 -1.64 1.69
N VAL A 121 -17.68 -0.54 0.98
CA VAL A 121 -19.00 -0.28 0.36
C VAL A 121 -19.22 -1.18 -0.86
N ASN A 122 -18.14 -1.65 -1.50
CA ASN A 122 -18.22 -2.56 -2.63
C ASN A 122 -18.15 -4.02 -2.16
N LYS A 123 -19.30 -4.70 -2.18
CA LYS A 123 -19.43 -6.11 -1.79
C LYS A 123 -18.68 -7.09 -2.70
N ASP A 124 -18.35 -6.70 -3.93
CA ASP A 124 -17.65 -7.58 -4.88
C ASP A 124 -16.25 -7.95 -4.37
N LYS A 125 -15.64 -7.08 -3.56
CA LYS A 125 -14.32 -7.28 -2.95
C LYS A 125 -14.32 -8.29 -1.80
N PHE A 126 -15.50 -8.64 -1.25
CA PHE A 126 -15.59 -9.47 -0.05
C PHE A 126 -15.14 -10.90 -0.30
N LYS A 127 -15.37 -11.42 -1.50
CA LYS A 127 -14.95 -12.77 -1.87
C LYS A 127 -13.42 -12.89 -1.78
N GLU A 128 -12.71 -11.98 -2.46
CA GLU A 128 -11.25 -11.93 -2.46
C GLU A 128 -10.69 -11.67 -1.06
N ALA A 129 -11.27 -10.74 -0.30
CA ALA A 129 -10.85 -10.46 1.06
C ALA A 129 -10.93 -11.71 1.97
N LYS A 130 -12.00 -12.51 1.85
CA LYS A 130 -12.16 -13.74 2.62
C LYS A 130 -11.17 -14.83 2.21
N GLU A 131 -10.91 -14.98 0.91
CA GLU A 131 -9.89 -15.90 0.41
C GLU A 131 -8.50 -15.57 0.99
N LEU A 132 -8.20 -14.27 1.12
CA LEU A 132 -6.92 -13.78 1.61
C LEU A 132 -6.79 -13.74 3.13
N GLY A 133 -7.90 -13.75 3.88
CA GLY A 133 -7.86 -13.92 5.34
C GLY A 133 -8.94 -13.24 6.17
N ALA A 134 -9.79 -12.42 5.57
CA ALA A 134 -10.91 -11.83 6.31
C ALA A 134 -11.85 -12.94 6.81
N THR A 135 -12.17 -12.92 8.09
CA THR A 135 -13.16 -13.83 8.69
C THR A 135 -14.57 -13.34 8.40
N GLU A 136 -14.76 -12.03 8.39
CA GLU A 136 -16.04 -11.36 8.24
C GLU A 136 -15.91 -10.16 7.31
N CYS A 137 -16.99 -9.82 6.59
CA CYS A 137 -17.03 -8.60 5.80
C CYS A 137 -18.35 -7.87 6.00
N ILE A 138 -18.28 -6.55 6.11
CA ILE A 138 -19.40 -5.67 6.44
C ILE A 138 -19.48 -4.58 5.39
N ASN A 139 -20.67 -4.35 4.83
CA ASN A 139 -20.94 -3.16 4.05
C ASN A 139 -21.63 -2.12 4.94
N PRO A 140 -21.04 -0.92 5.13
CA PRO A 140 -21.65 0.17 5.89
C PRO A 140 -23.07 0.53 5.47
N GLN A 141 -23.41 0.39 4.19
CA GLN A 141 -24.71 0.74 3.62
C GLN A 141 -25.84 -0.22 4.02
N ASP A 142 -25.51 -1.39 4.59
CA ASP A 142 -26.51 -2.34 5.08
C ASP A 142 -27.05 -1.95 6.47
N PHE A 143 -26.47 -0.93 7.11
CA PHE A 143 -26.80 -0.51 8.47
C PHE A 143 -27.41 0.88 8.50
N LYS A 144 -28.35 1.08 9.43
CA LYS A 144 -28.94 2.41 9.70
C LYS A 144 -28.08 3.25 10.65
N LYS A 145 -27.23 2.59 11.44
CA LYS A 145 -26.30 3.23 12.36
C LYS A 145 -25.00 3.60 11.63
N PRO A 146 -24.26 4.61 12.11
CA PRO A 146 -22.89 4.87 11.65
C PRO A 146 -22.03 3.60 11.77
N ILE A 147 -21.17 3.35 10.78
CA ILE A 147 -20.32 2.14 10.74
C ILE A 147 -19.41 2.01 11.95
N GLN A 148 -19.07 3.12 12.58
CA GLN A 148 -18.25 3.18 13.77
C GLN A 148 -18.97 2.62 15.00
N GLU A 149 -20.27 2.87 15.15
CA GLU A 149 -21.09 2.20 16.17
C GLU A 149 -21.24 0.71 15.87
N VAL A 150 -21.48 0.36 14.59
CA VAL A 150 -21.58 -1.05 14.17
C VAL A 150 -20.26 -1.79 14.44
N SER A 151 -19.14 -1.16 14.16
CA SER A 151 -17.81 -1.74 14.41
C SER A 151 -17.57 -1.93 15.89
N PHE A 152 -17.87 -0.91 16.72
CA PHE A 152 -17.75 -0.97 18.18
C PHE A 152 -18.63 -2.07 18.79
N ASP A 153 -19.88 -2.20 18.30
CA ASP A 153 -20.83 -3.24 18.72
C ASP A 153 -20.33 -4.65 18.29
N THR A 154 -19.65 -4.76 17.15
CA THR A 154 -19.18 -6.05 16.58
C THR A 154 -17.91 -6.58 17.26
N THR A 155 -17.17 -5.70 17.92
CA THR A 155 -15.83 -6.00 18.44
C THR A 155 -15.69 -5.99 19.96
N ASP A 156 -16.80 -6.14 20.70
CA ASP A 156 -16.80 -6.22 22.18
C ASP A 156 -16.02 -5.07 22.85
N ALA A 157 -16.41 -3.83 22.52
CA ALA A 157 -15.92 -2.59 23.13
C ALA A 157 -14.52 -2.10 22.68
N GLY A 158 -14.16 -2.34 21.42
CA GLY A 158 -13.10 -1.58 20.74
C GLY A 158 -11.67 -2.01 21.09
N ARG A 159 -11.43 -3.26 21.50
CA ARG A 159 -10.07 -3.80 21.77
C ARG A 159 -9.30 -4.17 20.50
N ASP A 160 -9.53 -3.43 19.42
CA ASP A 160 -9.14 -3.85 18.09
C ASP A 160 -7.98 -3.06 17.53
N LEU A 161 -7.26 -3.72 16.66
CA LEU A 161 -6.41 -3.03 15.71
C LEU A 161 -7.26 -2.61 14.52
N CYS A 162 -7.47 -1.31 14.38
CA CYS A 162 -8.19 -0.76 13.24
C CYS A 162 -7.20 -0.21 12.21
N PHE A 163 -7.40 -0.43 10.92
CA PHE A 163 -6.65 0.18 9.80
C PHE A 163 -7.60 0.93 8.86
N GLU A 164 -7.15 2.03 8.28
CA GLU A 164 -7.91 2.82 7.30
C GLU A 164 -6.97 3.20 6.15
N ALA A 165 -7.40 2.91 4.92
CA ALA A 165 -6.68 3.29 3.71
C ALA A 165 -7.62 3.62 2.54
N THR A 166 -8.85 4.04 2.83
CA THR A 166 -9.78 4.60 1.83
C THR A 166 -9.50 6.08 1.58
N GLY A 167 -8.87 6.79 2.53
CA GLY A 167 -8.62 8.22 2.46
C GLY A 167 -9.88 9.06 2.68
N ASN A 168 -10.96 8.47 3.18
CA ASN A 168 -12.20 9.15 3.47
C ASN A 168 -12.19 9.68 4.92
N LEU A 169 -12.26 11.01 5.08
CA LEU A 169 -12.24 11.68 6.37
C LEU A 169 -13.36 11.21 7.31
N ASP A 170 -14.53 10.83 6.78
CA ASP A 170 -15.65 10.33 7.59
C ASP A 170 -15.33 8.95 8.18
N THR A 171 -14.61 8.11 7.43
CA THR A 171 -14.16 6.80 7.92
C THR A 171 -12.98 6.92 8.90
N VAL A 172 -12.14 7.95 8.73
CA VAL A 172 -11.07 8.28 9.69
C VAL A 172 -11.66 8.80 11.01
N ALA A 173 -12.65 9.68 10.96
CA ALA A 173 -13.35 10.21 12.13
C ALA A 173 -14.11 9.10 12.86
N GLY A 174 -14.85 8.27 12.12
CA GLY A 174 -15.55 7.12 12.72
C GLY A 174 -14.63 6.14 13.43
N ARG A 175 -13.45 5.90 12.87
CA ARG A 175 -12.45 5.03 13.48
C ARG A 175 -11.91 5.55 14.79
N ALA A 176 -11.65 6.87 14.91
CA ALA A 176 -11.16 7.47 16.14
C ALA A 176 -12.13 7.25 17.32
N GLU A 177 -13.43 7.14 17.01
CA GLU A 177 -14.49 6.94 17.99
C GLU A 177 -14.75 5.45 18.30
N SER A 178 -14.44 4.53 17.38
CA SER A 178 -14.73 3.09 17.54
C SER A 178 -13.60 2.25 18.15
N THR A 179 -12.40 2.80 18.34
CA THR A 179 -11.26 2.06 18.91
C THR A 179 -10.89 2.56 20.30
N SER A 180 -10.63 1.64 21.24
CA SER A 180 -10.05 1.96 22.54
C SER A 180 -8.56 2.32 22.38
N LEU A 181 -8.30 3.59 22.02
CA LEU A 181 -7.06 4.40 22.18
C LEU A 181 -5.67 3.82 21.84
N ASN A 182 -5.50 2.56 21.45
CA ASN A 182 -4.18 1.95 21.48
C ASN A 182 -3.39 2.05 20.16
N TRP A 183 -4.00 1.96 18.96
CA TRP A 183 -3.23 1.97 17.71
C TRP A 183 -3.99 2.54 16.50
N LEU A 184 -3.51 3.66 15.96
CA LEU A 184 -3.99 4.28 14.73
C LEU A 184 -2.86 4.33 13.69
N LEU A 185 -2.96 3.52 12.64
CA LEU A 185 -2.20 3.71 11.41
C LEU A 185 -3.11 4.16 10.26
N ILE A 186 -2.86 5.36 9.73
CA ILE A 186 -3.48 5.89 8.53
C ILE A 186 -2.52 5.64 7.38
N ILE A 187 -2.95 4.83 6.41
CA ILE A 187 -2.18 4.61 5.19
C ILE A 187 -2.72 5.57 4.13
N TRP A 188 -2.07 6.74 3.99
CA TRP A 188 -2.46 7.73 3.01
C TRP A 188 -1.27 8.19 2.16
N GLN A 189 -1.45 8.17 0.83
CA GLN A 189 -0.58 8.87 -0.09
C GLN A 189 -1.26 10.18 -0.48
N ARG A 190 -0.62 11.32 -0.16
CA ARG A 190 -1.06 12.64 -0.62
C ARG A 190 -0.98 12.66 -2.15
N SER A 191 -2.13 12.70 -2.83
CA SER A 191 -2.21 13.05 -4.26
C SER A 191 -1.79 14.49 -4.48
#